data_AF-A0A957N6G3-F1
#
_entry.id   AF-A0A957N6G3-F1
#
_cell.length_a   1.000
_cell.length_b   1.000
_cell.length_c   1.000
_cell.angle_alpha   90.00
_cell.angle_beta   90.00
_cell.angle_gamma   90.00
#
_symmetry.space_group_name_H-M   'P 1'
#
loop_
_entity.id
_entity.type
_entity.pdbx_description
1 polymer ?
#
loop_
_entity_poly.entity_id
_entity_poly.type
_entity_poly.pdbx_seq_one_letter_code
_entity_poly.pdbx_strand_id
1 'polypeptide(L)'
;MKVNPPVNRLLGEMPKIGIRPTIDGRLGGVRESLEEQTMNMANNVAAFLSENLRHYNGLPVECVIADSTIGGVAEAAACADKFRREGVGVSLTVTPCWCYGSETMDMDPHLPKA
;
A
#
# COMPACT_ATOMS: atom_id res chain seq x y z
N MET A 1 -28.75 22.55 -4.86
CA MET A 1 -28.81 21.32 -5.68
C MET A 1 -28.98 20.13 -4.77
N LYS A 2 -29.87 19.18 -5.09
CA LYS A 2 -30.03 17.93 -4.33
C LYS A 2 -28.90 16.99 -4.77
N VAL A 3 -27.97 16.67 -3.87
CA VAL A 3 -26.85 15.77 -4.16
C VAL A 3 -27.18 14.40 -3.57
N ASN A 4 -27.02 13.34 -4.37
CA ASN A 4 -27.20 11.98 -3.88
C ASN A 4 -26.03 11.62 -2.95
N PRO A 5 -26.28 10.91 -1.83
CA PRO A 5 -25.19 10.46 -0.97
C PRO A 5 -24.27 9.47 -1.71
N PRO A 6 -22.97 9.44 -1.39
CA PRO A 6 -22.05 8.42 -1.89
C PRO A 6 -22.53 7.01 -1.56
N VAL A 7 -22.51 6.12 -2.55
CA VAL A 7 -22.96 4.73 -2.37
C VAL A 7 -22.26 3.82 -3.38
N ASN A 8 -21.80 2.66 -2.90
CA ASN A 8 -21.29 1.62 -3.79
C ASN A 8 -22.46 0.93 -4.51
N ARG A 9 -22.42 0.93 -5.85
CA ARG A 9 -23.39 0.25 -6.72
C ARG A 9 -22.78 -0.89 -7.52
N LEU A 10 -21.48 -1.16 -7.37
CA LEU A 10 -20.83 -2.30 -7.99
C LEU A 10 -21.29 -3.60 -7.32
N LEU A 11 -21.31 -4.67 -8.09
CA LEU A 11 -21.37 -6.02 -7.53
C LEU A 11 -19.97 -6.39 -7.04
N GLY A 12 -19.70 -6.14 -5.74
CA GLY A 12 -18.40 -6.36 -5.11
C GLY A 12 -17.88 -5.12 -4.38
N GLU A 13 -16.64 -5.19 -3.91
CA GLU A 13 -15.95 -4.08 -3.23
C GLU A 13 -15.34 -3.09 -4.23
N MET A 14 -15.11 -1.86 -3.78
CA MET A 14 -14.33 -0.88 -4.53
C MET A 14 -12.84 -1.28 -4.50
N PRO A 15 -12.08 -1.10 -5.59
CA PRO A 15 -10.67 -1.44 -5.60
C PRO A 15 -9.90 -0.55 -4.62
N LYS A 16 -9.04 -1.16 -3.80
CA LYS A 16 -8.22 -0.45 -2.81
C LYS A 16 -6.82 -0.14 -3.35
N ILE A 17 -6.14 0.82 -2.74
CA ILE A 17 -4.72 1.11 -2.98
C ILE A 17 -3.87 0.33 -1.97
N GLY A 18 -2.98 -0.53 -2.45
CA GLY A 18 -2.01 -1.23 -1.60
C GLY A 18 -0.76 -0.38 -1.41
N ILE A 19 -0.30 -0.20 -0.18
CA ILE A 19 0.91 0.57 0.15
C ILE A 19 1.97 -0.35 0.76
N ARG A 20 3.14 -0.37 0.11
CA ARG A 20 4.28 -1.26 0.40
C ARG A 20 5.44 -0.47 0.97
N PRO A 21 5.58 -0.36 2.31
CA PRO A 21 6.75 0.27 2.92
C PRO A 21 7.98 -0.64 2.80
N THR A 22 8.88 -0.36 1.87
CA THR A 22 10.12 -1.15 1.72
C THR A 22 11.26 -0.55 2.54
N ILE A 23 12.12 -1.41 3.09
CA ILE A 23 13.18 -1.01 4.02
C ILE A 23 14.49 -1.74 3.70
N ASP A 24 15.62 -1.20 4.17
CA ASP A 24 16.90 -1.93 4.19
C ASP A 24 16.79 -3.15 5.11
N GLY A 25 17.05 -4.35 4.59
CA GLY A 25 16.92 -5.60 5.35
C GLY A 25 18.05 -5.86 6.36
N ARG A 26 19.10 -5.03 6.42
CA ARG A 26 20.24 -5.24 7.32
C ARG A 26 19.84 -5.01 8.79
N LEU A 27 19.97 -6.06 9.58
CA LEU A 27 19.79 -6.02 11.03
C LEU A 27 21.06 -5.54 11.75
N GLY A 28 20.94 -5.25 13.04
CA GLY A 28 22.07 -4.80 13.87
C GLY A 28 22.18 -3.27 13.93
N GLY A 29 21.07 -2.56 13.75
CA GLY A 29 20.94 -1.12 13.96
C GLY A 29 20.50 -0.35 12.71
N VAL A 30 20.68 -0.89 11.50
CA VAL A 30 20.30 -0.20 10.26
C VAL A 30 18.79 -0.21 10.10
N ARG A 31 18.18 -1.39 9.94
CA ARG A 31 16.74 -1.54 9.79
C ARG A 31 15.97 -0.93 10.96
N GLU A 32 16.39 -1.25 12.17
CA GLU A 32 15.74 -0.82 13.42
C GLU A 32 15.66 0.71 13.53
N SER A 33 16.65 1.44 12.98
CA SER A 33 16.66 2.90 12.95
C SER A 33 15.69 3.52 11.94
N LEU A 34 15.18 2.74 10.99
CA LEU A 34 14.37 3.20 9.85
C LEU A 34 12.91 2.71 9.91
N GLU A 35 12.58 1.76 10.78
CA GLU A 35 11.24 1.14 10.87
C GLU A 35 10.13 2.18 11.02
N GLU A 36 10.25 3.04 12.04
CA GLU A 36 9.23 4.06 12.35
C GLU A 36 9.06 5.05 11.18
N GLN A 37 10.17 5.56 10.63
CA GLN A 37 10.12 6.50 9.51
C GLN A 37 9.49 5.87 8.26
N THR A 38 9.83 4.61 7.96
CA THR A 38 9.33 3.89 6.78
C THR A 38 7.83 3.64 6.92
N MET A 39 7.37 3.18 8.08
CA MET A 39 5.95 2.94 8.31
C MET A 39 5.14 4.25 8.36
N ASN A 40 5.69 5.31 8.95
CA ASN A 40 5.06 6.64 8.93
C ASN A 40 4.91 7.19 7.52
N MET A 41 5.85 6.92 6.61
CA MET A 41 5.70 7.28 5.20
C MET A 41 4.49 6.59 4.56
N ALA A 42 4.29 5.29 4.83
CA ALA A 42 3.12 4.56 4.34
C ALA A 42 1.81 5.10 4.94
N ASN A 43 1.77 5.38 6.24
CA ASN A 43 0.61 5.96 6.91
C ASN A 43 0.25 7.34 6.35
N ASN A 44 1.24 8.20 6.13
CA ASN A 44 1.04 9.55 5.58
C ASN A 44 0.49 9.49 4.16
N VAL A 45 0.99 8.58 3.33
CA VAL A 45 0.47 8.37 1.98
C VAL A 45 -0.97 7.82 2.01
N ALA A 46 -1.27 6.87 2.90
CA ALA A 46 -2.63 6.34 3.07
C ALA A 46 -3.62 7.45 3.45
N ALA A 47 -3.26 8.30 4.41
CA ALA A 47 -4.07 9.43 4.85
C ALA A 47 -4.29 10.42 3.70
N PHE A 48 -3.20 10.84 3.05
CA PHE A 48 -3.26 11.78 1.93
C PHE A 48 -4.18 11.29 0.80
N LEU A 49 -4.04 10.03 0.37
CA LEU A 49 -4.85 9.47 -0.70
C LEU A 49 -6.33 9.35 -0.29
N SER A 50 -6.60 8.86 0.92
CA SER A 50 -7.97 8.68 1.42
C SER A 50 -8.69 10.03 1.61
N GLU A 51 -7.97 11.06 2.04
CA GLU A 51 -8.50 12.42 2.21
C GLU A 51 -8.82 13.09 0.86
N ASN A 52 -7.95 12.94 -0.14
CA ASN A 52 -7.99 13.73 -1.38
C ASN A 52 -8.61 13.01 -2.59
N LEU A 53 -8.66 11.68 -2.61
CA LEU A 53 -9.21 10.92 -3.72
C LEU A 53 -10.58 10.34 -3.41
N ARG A 54 -11.44 10.33 -4.43
CA ARG A 54 -12.75 9.70 -4.40
C ARG A 54 -12.88 8.77 -5.59
N HIS A 55 -13.58 7.66 -5.40
CA HIS A 55 -14.06 6.88 -6.52
C HIS A 55 -15.16 7.62 -7.29
N TYR A 56 -15.51 7.10 -8.47
CA TYR A 56 -16.56 7.67 -9.33
C TYR A 56 -17.93 7.82 -8.63
N ASN A 57 -18.17 7.05 -7.57
CA ASN A 57 -19.40 7.07 -6.78
C ASN A 57 -19.36 8.02 -5.56
N GLY A 58 -18.27 8.77 -5.40
CA GLY A 58 -18.07 9.75 -4.34
C GLY A 58 -17.55 9.19 -3.01
N LEU A 59 -17.34 7.87 -2.89
CA LEU A 59 -16.72 7.28 -1.70
C LEU A 59 -15.21 7.60 -1.66
N PRO A 60 -14.62 7.86 -0.48
CA PRO A 60 -13.16 7.93 -0.33
C PRO A 60 -12.51 6.64 -0.79
N VAL A 61 -11.33 6.78 -1.40
CA VAL A 61 -10.51 5.62 -1.72
C VAL A 61 -9.98 5.03 -0.43
N GLU A 62 -10.01 3.70 -0.33
CA GLU A 62 -9.47 2.97 0.81
C GLU A 62 -8.05 2.50 0.51
N CYS A 63 -7.19 2.53 1.53
CA CYS A 63 -5.80 2.08 1.44
C CYS A 63 -5.56 0.87 2.33
N VAL A 64 -4.69 -0.04 1.87
CA VAL A 64 -4.27 -1.25 2.59
C VAL A 64 -2.75 -1.20 2.72
N ILE A 65 -2.24 -1.07 3.94
CA ILE A 65 -0.79 -1.05 4.21
C ILE A 65 -0.33 -2.48 4.51
N ALA A 66 0.87 -2.86 4.07
CA ALA A 66 1.50 -4.12 4.48
C ALA A 66 1.60 -4.24 6.03
N ASP A 67 1.52 -5.45 6.58
CA ASP A 67 1.56 -5.65 8.04
C ASP A 67 2.93 -5.34 8.66
N SER A 68 3.99 -5.44 7.86
CA SER A 68 5.36 -5.09 8.25
C SER A 68 6.01 -4.25 7.15
N THR A 69 7.16 -3.64 7.48
CA THR A 69 8.10 -3.18 6.45
C THR A 69 8.65 -4.37 5.66
N ILE A 70 9.04 -4.12 4.41
CA ILE A 70 9.44 -5.14 3.44
C ILE A 70 10.93 -4.98 3.15
N GLY A 71 11.75 -5.77 3.85
CA GLY A 71 13.20 -5.87 3.66
C GLY A 71 13.62 -7.05 2.79
N GLY A 72 12.73 -7.99 2.48
CA GLY A 72 13.01 -9.11 1.58
C GLY A 72 11.78 -9.89 1.11
N VAL A 73 12.05 -11.01 0.43
CA VAL A 73 11.04 -11.77 -0.32
C VAL A 73 9.92 -12.36 0.54
N ALA A 74 10.21 -12.77 1.78
CA ALA A 74 9.21 -13.34 2.68
C ALA A 74 8.13 -12.31 3.05
N GLU A 75 8.55 -11.08 3.36
CA GLU A 75 7.65 -9.98 3.69
C GLU A 75 6.91 -9.47 2.45
N ALA A 76 7.59 -9.44 1.29
CA ALA A 76 6.97 -9.11 0.02
C ALA A 76 5.84 -10.09 -0.34
N ALA A 77 6.05 -11.40 -0.13
CA ALA A 77 5.04 -12.43 -0.35
C ALA A 77 3.87 -12.30 0.62
N ALA A 78 4.12 -12.06 1.91
CA ALA A 78 3.07 -11.85 2.91
C ALA A 78 2.21 -10.61 2.58
N CYS A 79 2.86 -9.52 2.13
CA CYS A 79 2.18 -8.32 1.64
C CYS A 79 1.29 -8.63 0.42
N ALA A 80 1.81 -9.34 -0.58
CA ALA A 80 1.04 -9.72 -1.77
C ALA A 80 -0.18 -10.59 -1.40
N ASP A 81 -0.04 -11.50 -0.43
CA ASP A 81 -1.14 -12.34 0.05
C ASP A 81 -2.22 -11.56 0.80
N LYS A 82 -1.84 -10.54 1.57
CA LYS A 82 -2.80 -9.59 2.15
C LYS A 82 -3.51 -8.81 1.05
N PHE A 83 -2.77 -8.23 0.11
CA PHE A 83 -3.32 -7.38 -0.95
C PHE A 83 -4.33 -8.12 -1.83
N ARG A 84 -4.05 -9.37 -2.17
CA ARG A 84 -4.96 -10.23 -2.93
C ARG A 84 -6.28 -10.48 -2.19
N ARG A 85 -6.22 -10.71 -0.87
CA ARG A 85 -7.42 -10.93 -0.05
C ARG A 85 -8.24 -9.66 0.14
N GLU A 86 -7.57 -8.52 0.18
CA GLU A 86 -8.18 -7.21 0.44
C GLU A 86 -8.75 -6.52 -0.82
N GLY A 87 -8.59 -7.11 -2.01
CA GLY A 87 -9.08 -6.51 -3.26
C GLY A 87 -8.27 -5.29 -3.69
N VAL A 88 -6.95 -5.28 -3.46
CA VAL A 88 -6.06 -4.23 -3.94
C VAL A 88 -6.00 -4.25 -5.47
N GLY A 89 -6.24 -3.09 -6.08
CA GLY A 89 -6.24 -2.93 -7.54
C GLY A 89 -5.07 -2.10 -8.09
N VAL A 90 -4.26 -1.51 -7.22
CA VAL A 90 -3.05 -0.74 -7.56
C VAL A 90 -2.08 -0.77 -6.39
N SER A 91 -0.79 -0.82 -6.67
CA SER A 91 0.27 -0.94 -5.67
C SER A 91 1.17 0.29 -5.68
N LEU A 92 1.51 0.81 -4.51
CA LEU A 92 2.41 1.96 -4.35
C LEU A 92 3.51 1.61 -3.34
N THR A 93 4.76 1.59 -3.80
CA THR A 93 5.92 1.31 -2.94
C THR A 93 6.52 2.62 -2.44
N VAL A 94 6.79 2.69 -1.13
CA VAL A 94 7.39 3.87 -0.50
C VAL A 94 8.60 3.48 0.32
N THR A 95 9.65 4.29 0.28
CA THR A 95 10.84 4.07 1.11
C THR A 95 11.65 5.34 1.29
N PRO A 96 12.23 5.58 2.48
CA PRO A 96 13.23 6.62 2.70
C PRO A 96 14.68 6.14 2.49
N CYS A 97 14.91 4.88 2.12
CA CYS A 97 16.23 4.25 2.17
C CYS A 97 16.51 3.31 1.00
N TRP A 98 17.71 2.75 0.97
CA TRP A 98 18.08 1.68 0.03
C TRP A 98 17.30 0.39 0.36
N CYS A 99 16.89 -0.34 -0.68
CA CYS A 99 16.23 -1.64 -0.55
C CYS A 99 16.76 -2.62 -1.60
N TYR A 100 16.58 -3.92 -1.35
CA TYR A 100 17.02 -4.98 -2.26
C TYR A 100 16.05 -5.19 -3.44
N GLY A 101 16.01 -4.21 -4.36
CA GLY A 101 15.20 -4.16 -5.59
C GLY A 101 14.28 -5.37 -5.88
N SER A 102 14.80 -6.39 -6.55
CA SER A 102 14.00 -7.56 -6.98
C SER A 102 13.46 -8.43 -5.84
N GLU A 103 14.07 -8.37 -4.66
CA GLU A 103 13.61 -9.13 -3.48
C GLU A 103 12.41 -8.47 -2.80
N THR A 104 12.26 -7.14 -2.97
CA THR A 104 11.20 -6.37 -2.32
C THR A 104 10.13 -5.89 -3.28
N MET A 105 10.33 -5.98 -4.60
CA MET A 105 9.40 -5.46 -5.60
C MET A 105 8.05 -6.21 -5.64
N ASP A 106 7.03 -5.53 -6.15
CA ASP A 106 5.75 -6.15 -6.48
C ASP A 106 5.84 -6.83 -7.85
N MET A 107 5.66 -8.15 -7.85
CA MET A 107 5.81 -9.00 -9.03
C MET A 107 4.50 -9.26 -9.77
N ASP A 108 3.36 -8.73 -9.31
CA ASP A 108 2.10 -8.92 -10.02
C ASP A 108 2.17 -8.25 -11.41
N PRO A 109 1.99 -8.99 -12.52
CA PRO A 109 2.14 -8.42 -13.87
C PRO A 109 0.93 -7.57 -14.31
N HIS A 110 -0.19 -7.63 -13.58
CA HIS A 110 -1.45 -7.01 -13.96
C HIS A 110 -1.80 -5.77 -13.12
N LEU A 111 -1.29 -5.68 -11.88
CA LEU A 111 -1.47 -4.49 -11.07
C LEU A 111 -0.63 -3.32 -11.60
N PRO A 112 -1.25 -2.15 -11.88
CA PRO A 112 -0.50 -0.91 -11.99
C PRO A 112 0.31 -0.70 -10.72
N LYS A 113 1.57 -0.30 -10.88
CA LYS A 113 2.49 -0.13 -9.76
C LYS A 113 3.42 1.06 -9.96
N ALA A 114 3.72 1.76 -8.88
CA ALA A 114 4.63 2.91 -8.81
C ALA A 114 5.52 2.83 -7.56
#